data_AF-X1ENQ1-F1
#
_entry.id   AF-X1ENQ1-F1
#
_cell.length_a   1.000
_cell.length_b   1.000
_cell.length_c   1.000
_cell.angle_alpha   90.00
_cell.angle_beta   90.00
_cell.angle_gamma   90.00
#
_symmetry.space_group_name_H-M   'P 1'
#
loop_
_entity.id
_entity.type
_entity.pdbx_description
1 polymer ?
#
loop_
_entity_poly.entity_id
_entity_poly.type
_entity_poly.pdbx_seq_one_letter_code
_entity_poly.pdbx_strand_id
1 'polypeptide(L)'
;MKKILIGLTAIGPGLFLIGYNIGTGSITTMAKVGAEHGMTLTWALVLSCIFTYILMVAYGQTTLVSGKTALFNIKNSLTYGKILAIYIMIALVLGELLALMGIFGIVTDLIQEASRLLFGGSGFNTLVITTVLIVSLYALLWIGKYQVFEKFLI
;
A
#
# COMPACT_ATOMS: atom_id res chain seq x y z
N MET A 1 -14.16 -8.34 28.94
CA MET A 1 -14.73 -8.01 27.61
C MET A 1 -14.20 -6.69 27.03
N LYS A 2 -14.28 -5.53 27.70
CA LYS A 2 -13.78 -4.25 27.15
C LYS A 2 -12.30 -4.25 26.71
N LYS A 3 -11.38 -4.93 27.44
CA LYS A 3 -9.95 -5.02 27.05
C LYS A 3 -9.69 -5.81 25.76
N ILE A 4 -10.47 -6.87 25.51
CA ILE A 4 -10.39 -7.67 24.27
C ILE A 4 -10.95 -6.86 23.11
N LEU A 5 -12.04 -6.14 23.33
CA LEU A 5 -12.64 -5.27 22.32
C LEU A 5 -11.70 -4.13 21.92
N ILE A 6 -11.02 -3.50 22.89
CA ILE A 6 -10.01 -2.46 22.65
C ILE A 6 -8.81 -3.02 21.86
N GLY A 7 -8.35 -4.23 22.21
CA GLY A 7 -7.30 -4.93 21.47
C GLY A 7 -7.69 -5.22 20.03
N LEU A 8 -8.93 -5.66 19.79
CA LEU A 8 -9.45 -5.94 18.44
C LEU A 8 -9.54 -4.66 17.59
N THR A 9 -10.01 -3.55 18.16
CA THR A 9 -10.00 -2.24 17.45
C THR A 9 -8.59 -1.71 17.16
N ALA A 10 -7.56 -2.12 17.92
CA ALA A 10 -6.18 -1.71 17.65
C ALA A 10 -5.52 -2.52 16.51
N ILE A 11 -6.10 -3.66 16.11
CA ILE A 11 -5.59 -4.49 15.00
C ILE A 11 -5.87 -3.83 13.64
N GLY A 12 -7.00 -3.14 13.49
CA GLY A 12 -7.40 -2.49 12.24
C GLY A 12 -6.30 -1.59 11.65
N PRO A 13 -5.80 -0.58 12.39
CA PRO A 13 -4.69 0.26 11.93
C PRO A 13 -3.41 -0.51 11.60
N GLY A 14 -3.11 -1.57 12.36
CA GLY A 14 -1.95 -2.45 12.10
C GLY A 14 -2.09 -3.22 10.78
N LEU A 15 -3.27 -3.75 10.50
CA LEU A 15 -3.54 -4.45 9.24
C LEU A 15 -3.49 -3.50 8.04
N PHE A 16 -3.98 -2.27 8.18
CA PHE A 16 -3.83 -1.22 7.17
C PHE A 16 -2.36 -0.88 6.89
N LEU A 17 -1.54 -0.76 7.93
CA LEU A 17 -0.10 -0.49 7.78
C LEU A 17 0.61 -1.65 7.06
N ILE A 18 0.23 -2.90 7.32
CA ILE A 18 0.79 -4.06 6.61
C ILE A 18 0.34 -4.06 5.14
N GLY A 19 -0.96 -3.85 4.88
CA GLY A 19 -1.51 -3.83 3.52
C GLY A 19 -0.95 -2.70 2.65
N TYR A 20 -0.63 -1.55 3.25
CA TYR A 20 0.01 -0.44 2.54
C TYR A 20 1.50 -0.69 2.25
N ASN A 21 2.19 -1.46 3.09
CA ASN A 21 3.61 -1.76 2.90
C ASN A 21 3.86 -2.87 1.88
N ILE A 22 2.90 -3.81 1.74
CA ILE A 22 2.98 -4.87 0.73
C ILE A 22 2.29 -4.41 -0.56
N GLY A 23 3.06 -3.71 -1.40
CA GLY A 23 2.64 -3.35 -2.75
C GLY A 23 2.92 -4.45 -3.78
N THR A 24 2.36 -4.30 -4.99
CA THR A 24 2.62 -5.26 -6.08
C THR A 24 4.08 -5.31 -6.51
N GLY A 25 4.78 -4.17 -6.47
CA GLY A 25 6.21 -4.11 -6.80
C GLY A 25 7.07 -4.96 -5.88
N SER A 26 6.76 -5.01 -4.58
CA SER A 26 7.50 -5.86 -3.65
C SER A 26 7.25 -7.33 -3.93
N ILE A 27 6.01 -7.73 -4.21
CA ILE A 27 5.64 -9.11 -4.57
C ILE A 27 6.34 -9.56 -5.86
N THR A 28 6.29 -8.76 -6.94
CA THR A 28 6.93 -9.11 -8.22
C THR A 28 8.44 -9.21 -8.10
N THR A 29 9.05 -8.29 -7.33
CA THR A 29 10.50 -8.29 -7.11
C THR A 29 10.91 -9.48 -6.25
N MET A 30 10.18 -9.80 -5.20
CA MET A 30 10.43 -10.98 -4.37
C MET A 30 10.29 -12.27 -5.17
N ALA A 31 9.27 -12.38 -6.03
CA ALA A 31 9.10 -13.54 -6.91
C ALA A 31 10.26 -13.68 -7.91
N LYS A 32 10.65 -12.57 -8.56
CA LYS A 32 11.78 -12.55 -9.51
C LYS A 32 13.09 -12.94 -8.81
N VAL A 33 13.41 -12.30 -7.69
CA VAL A 33 14.63 -12.56 -6.92
C VAL A 33 14.65 -13.99 -6.37
N GLY A 34 13.49 -14.49 -5.93
CA GLY A 34 13.35 -15.89 -5.51
C GLY A 34 13.58 -16.89 -6.64
N ALA A 35 13.17 -16.55 -7.87
CA ALA A 35 13.44 -17.38 -9.05
C ALA A 35 14.90 -17.35 -9.49
N GLU A 36 15.55 -16.17 -9.46
CA GLU A 36 16.95 -15.99 -9.90
C GLU A 36 17.97 -16.45 -8.87
N HIS A 37 17.71 -16.23 -7.58
CA HIS A 37 18.67 -16.44 -6.49
C HIS A 37 18.20 -17.44 -5.44
N GLY A 38 17.03 -18.08 -5.62
CA GLY A 38 16.45 -18.98 -4.64
C GLY A 38 16.19 -18.28 -3.30
N MET A 39 16.42 -18.99 -2.20
CA MET A 39 16.21 -18.47 -0.83
C MET A 39 17.44 -17.73 -0.27
N THR A 40 18.49 -17.50 -1.06
CA THR A 40 19.77 -16.94 -0.56
C THR A 40 19.65 -15.52 -0.02
N LEU A 41 18.69 -14.73 -0.51
CA LEU A 41 18.47 -13.34 -0.11
C LEU A 41 17.42 -13.17 1.01
N THR A 42 16.96 -14.27 1.61
CA THR A 42 15.99 -14.23 2.72
C THR A 42 16.49 -13.40 3.91
N TRP A 43 17.79 -13.43 4.20
CA TRP A 43 18.38 -12.63 5.27
C TRP A 43 18.23 -11.11 5.01
N ALA A 44 18.35 -10.68 3.75
CA ALA A 44 18.18 -9.29 3.36
C ALA A 44 16.72 -8.83 3.52
N LEU A 45 15.76 -9.74 3.24
CA LEU A 45 14.33 -9.50 3.48
C LEU A 45 14.05 -9.34 4.98
N VAL A 46 14.59 -10.23 5.83
CA VAL A 46 14.45 -10.12 7.29
C VAL A 46 15.03 -8.79 7.80
N LEU A 47 16.19 -8.40 7.29
CA LEU A 47 16.83 -7.13 7.64
C LEU A 47 15.96 -5.92 7.24
N SER A 48 15.33 -5.97 6.06
CA SER A 48 14.38 -4.94 5.60
C SER A 48 13.18 -4.82 6.54
N CYS A 49 12.63 -5.93 7.02
CA CYS A 49 11.54 -5.93 8.00
C CYS A 49 11.96 -5.26 9.33
N ILE A 50 13.17 -5.54 9.81
CA ILE A 50 13.71 -4.93 11.05
C ILE A 50 13.82 -3.41 10.89
N PHE A 51 14.44 -2.93 9.81
CA PHE A 51 14.57 -1.48 9.57
C PHE A 51 13.21 -0.80 9.43
N THR A 52 12.29 -1.42 8.71
CA THR A 52 10.92 -0.92 8.54
C THR A 52 10.21 -0.79 9.88
N TYR A 53 10.33 -1.80 10.74
CA TYR A 53 9.76 -1.75 12.08
C TYR A 53 10.34 -0.60 12.91
N ILE A 54 11.66 -0.46 12.94
CA ILE A 54 12.33 0.63 13.68
C ILE A 54 11.86 1.99 13.20
N LEU A 55 11.82 2.20 11.87
CA LEU A 55 11.36 3.46 11.28
C LEU A 55 9.89 3.74 11.60
N MET A 56 9.03 2.73 11.50
CA MET A 56 7.60 2.87 11.81
C MET A 56 7.38 3.28 13.27
N VAL A 57 8.11 2.67 14.21
CA VAL A 57 8.06 3.05 15.63
C VAL A 57 8.57 4.48 15.84
N ALA A 58 9.70 4.85 15.24
CA ALA A 58 10.28 6.19 15.40
C ALA A 58 9.37 7.30 14.84
N TYR A 59 8.84 7.13 13.63
CA TYR A 59 7.91 8.10 13.03
C TYR A 59 6.56 8.13 13.74
N GLY A 60 6.07 6.96 14.19
CA GLY A 60 4.87 6.85 15.01
C GLY A 60 4.99 7.63 16.31
N GLN A 61 6.05 7.38 17.08
CA GLN A 61 6.34 8.11 18.33
C GLN A 61 6.52 9.61 18.10
N THR A 62 7.24 10.00 17.05
CA THR A 62 7.42 11.41 16.69
C THR A 62 6.08 12.10 16.45
N THR A 63 5.17 11.46 15.73
CA THR A 63 3.84 12.02 15.44
C THR A 63 2.97 12.07 16.70
N LEU A 64 3.01 11.02 17.53
CA LEU A 64 2.27 10.96 18.79
C LEU A 64 2.70 12.03 19.79
N VAL A 65 4.00 12.28 19.93
CA VAL A 65 4.54 13.25 20.90
C VAL A 65 4.42 14.68 20.39
N SER A 66 4.74 14.93 19.11
CA SER A 66 4.75 16.30 18.56
C SER A 66 3.39 16.79 18.08
N GLY A 67 2.41 15.88 17.90
CA GLY A 67 1.11 16.18 17.28
C GLY A 67 1.20 16.63 15.81
N LYS A 68 2.37 16.50 15.19
CA LYS A 68 2.69 16.98 13.84
C LYS A 68 3.14 15.82 12.97
N THR A 69 2.83 15.88 11.68
CA THR A 69 3.31 14.88 10.73
C THR A 69 4.83 14.94 10.59
N ALA A 70 5.47 13.81 10.26
CA ALA A 70 6.91 13.76 10.02
C ALA A 70 7.35 14.79 8.97
N LEU A 71 6.58 14.95 7.88
CA LEU A 71 6.86 15.91 6.82
C LEU A 71 6.75 17.37 7.30
N PHE A 72 5.81 17.68 8.20
CA PHE A 72 5.68 19.01 8.79
C PHE A 72 6.87 19.33 9.71
N ASN A 73 7.34 18.35 10.48
CA ASN A 73 8.54 18.50 11.30
C ASN A 73 9.80 18.70 10.42
N ILE A 74 9.95 17.93 9.33
CA ILE A 74 11.02 18.11 8.35
C ILE A 74 10.99 19.53 7.77
N LYS A 75 9.79 20.01 7.38
CA LYS A 75 9.59 21.34 6.79
C LYS A 75 10.07 22.47 7.70
N ASN A 76 9.84 22.37 9.02
CA ASN A 76 10.00 23.48 9.96
C ASN A 76 11.24 23.38 10.86
N SER A 77 11.78 22.18 11.09
CA SER A 77 12.93 21.98 11.99
C SER A 77 14.28 21.99 11.28
N LEU A 78 14.31 21.89 9.95
CA LEU A 78 15.54 21.88 9.15
C LEU A 78 15.70 23.20 8.38
N THR A 79 16.93 23.70 8.29
CA THR A 79 17.27 24.98 7.62
C THR A 79 16.84 25.01 6.14
N TYR A 80 16.92 23.87 5.45
CA TYR A 80 16.42 23.67 4.07
C TYR A 80 15.16 22.79 4.01
N GLY A 81 14.43 22.70 5.13
CA GLY A 81 13.32 21.77 5.33
C GLY A 81 12.18 21.93 4.32
N LYS A 82 11.88 23.16 3.87
CA LYS A 82 10.80 23.40 2.90
C LYS A 82 11.08 22.76 1.54
N ILE A 83 12.30 22.90 1.02
CA ILE A 83 12.69 22.33 -0.27
C ILE A 83 12.69 20.81 -0.16
N LEU A 84 13.28 20.27 0.91
CA LEU A 84 13.30 18.83 1.16
C LEU A 84 11.89 18.24 1.31
N ALA A 85 10.99 18.92 2.02
CA ALA A 85 9.62 18.47 2.17
C ALA A 85 8.83 18.44 0.86
N ILE A 86 9.02 19.45 -0.01
CA ILE A 86 8.42 19.46 -1.35
C ILE A 86 8.99 18.34 -2.20
N TYR A 87 10.30 18.13 -2.18
CA TYR A 87 10.96 17.04 -2.89
C TYR A 87 10.40 15.67 -2.46
N ILE A 88 10.32 15.42 -1.14
CA ILE A 88 9.76 14.18 -0.59
C ILE A 88 8.29 14.02 -1.02
N MET A 89 7.49 15.09 -0.97
CA MET A 89 6.08 15.04 -1.37
C MET A 89 5.92 14.67 -2.85
N ILE A 90 6.70 15.29 -3.75
CA ILE A 90 6.67 14.97 -5.18
C ILE A 90 7.11 13.53 -5.41
N ALA A 91 8.21 13.09 -4.78
CA ALA A 91 8.71 11.73 -4.89
C ALA A 91 7.68 10.70 -4.41
N LEU A 92 6.99 10.95 -3.29
CA LEU A 92 5.93 10.09 -2.77
C LEU A 92 4.73 10.03 -3.73
N VAL A 93 4.23 11.18 -4.21
CA VAL A 93 3.10 11.20 -5.15
C VAL A 93 3.43 10.43 -6.43
N LEU A 94 4.61 10.64 -7.00
CA LEU A 94 5.04 9.89 -8.19
C LEU A 94 5.17 8.39 -7.90
N GLY A 95 5.74 8.03 -6.75
CA GLY A 95 5.86 6.63 -6.31
C GLY A 95 4.51 5.94 -6.18
N GLU A 96 3.54 6.60 -5.54
CA GLU A 96 2.17 6.09 -5.39
C GLU A 96 1.46 5.95 -6.74
N LEU A 97 1.60 6.92 -7.65
CA LEU A 97 1.01 6.82 -9.00
C LEU A 97 1.58 5.63 -9.77
N LEU A 98 2.89 5.41 -9.71
CA LEU A 98 3.55 4.26 -10.36
C LEU A 98 3.11 2.94 -9.73
N ALA A 99 2.99 2.89 -8.39
CA ALA A 99 2.50 1.72 -7.68
C ALA A 99 1.05 1.39 -8.09
N LEU A 100 0.17 2.39 -8.13
CA LEU A 100 -1.22 2.23 -8.58
C LEU A 100 -1.28 1.72 -10.02
N MET A 101 -0.53 2.31 -10.95
CA MET A 101 -0.46 1.82 -12.33
C MET A 101 -0.05 0.35 -12.41
N GLY A 102 0.95 -0.06 -11.61
CA GLY A 102 1.38 -1.45 -11.54
C GLY A 102 0.30 -2.40 -10.99
N ILE A 103 -0.41 -2.00 -9.93
CA ILE A 103 -1.52 -2.79 -9.36
C ILE A 103 -2.63 -2.95 -10.39
N PHE A 104 -3.08 -1.86 -11.01
CA PHE A 104 -4.14 -1.91 -12.02
C PHE A 104 -3.77 -2.82 -13.19
N GLY A 105 -2.53 -2.74 -13.69
CA GLY A 105 -2.06 -3.61 -14.78
C GLY A 105 -2.14 -5.11 -14.43
N ILE A 106 -1.61 -5.51 -13.27
CA ILE A 106 -1.62 -6.92 -12.84
C ILE A 106 -3.06 -7.41 -12.65
N VAL A 107 -3.93 -6.59 -12.07
CA VAL A 107 -5.34 -6.96 -11.83
C VAL A 107 -6.10 -7.09 -13.15
N THR A 108 -5.87 -6.19 -14.11
CA THR A 108 -6.54 -6.25 -15.42
C THR A 108 -6.09 -7.48 -16.20
N ASP A 109 -4.81 -7.81 -16.17
CA ASP A 109 -4.25 -9.00 -16.82
C ASP A 109 -4.81 -10.27 -16.18
N LEU A 110 -4.88 -10.32 -14.85
CA LEU A 110 -5.44 -11.46 -14.13
C LEU A 110 -6.91 -11.69 -14.47
N ILE A 111 -7.73 -10.62 -14.52
CA ILE A 111 -9.15 -10.73 -14.89
C ILE A 111 -9.30 -11.14 -16.34
N GLN A 112 -8.46 -10.60 -17.24
CA GLN A 112 -8.48 -10.99 -18.65
C GLN A 112 -8.15 -12.48 -18.81
N GLU A 113 -7.11 -12.97 -18.13
CA GLU A 113 -6.73 -14.39 -18.15
C GLU A 113 -7.83 -15.28 -17.54
N ALA A 114 -8.39 -14.88 -16.39
CA ALA A 114 -9.51 -15.59 -15.78
C ALA A 114 -10.72 -15.67 -16.72
N SER A 115 -11.03 -14.58 -17.44
CA SER A 115 -12.13 -14.57 -18.42
C SER A 115 -11.86 -15.48 -19.61
N ARG A 116 -10.60 -15.56 -20.07
CA ARG A 116 -10.19 -16.46 -21.14
C ARG A 116 -10.39 -17.92 -20.75
N LEU A 117 -10.01 -18.27 -19.52
CA LEU A 117 -10.16 -19.63 -18.98
C LEU A 117 -11.62 -20.03 -18.76
N LEU A 118 -12.47 -19.10 -18.31
CA LEU A 118 -13.87 -19.38 -17.98
C LEU A 118 -14.81 -19.38 -19.17
N PHE A 119 -14.66 -18.43 -20.11
CA PHE A 119 -15.63 -18.20 -21.18
C PHE A 119 -15.17 -18.68 -22.55
N GLY A 120 -13.88 -19.01 -22.73
CA GLY A 120 -13.30 -19.45 -23.99
C GLY A 120 -13.29 -18.35 -25.07
N GLY A 121 -12.10 -17.97 -25.56
CA GLY A 121 -11.95 -16.92 -26.59
C GLY A 121 -10.76 -16.00 -26.34
N SER A 122 -10.81 -14.77 -26.84
CA SER A 122 -9.73 -13.77 -26.68
C SER A 122 -9.70 -13.05 -25.31
N GLY A 123 -10.57 -13.45 -24.37
CA GLY A 123 -10.79 -12.73 -23.11
C GLY A 123 -11.52 -11.39 -23.29
N PHE A 124 -12.00 -10.80 -22.20
CA PHE A 124 -12.57 -9.45 -22.24
C PHE A 124 -11.49 -8.41 -22.57
N ASN A 125 -11.87 -7.34 -23.28
CA ASN A 125 -10.95 -6.26 -23.61
C ASN A 125 -10.47 -5.56 -22.32
N THR A 126 -9.15 -5.40 -22.19
CA THR A 126 -8.47 -4.74 -21.08
C THR A 126 -9.10 -3.37 -20.75
N LEU A 127 -9.48 -2.58 -21.76
CA LEU A 127 -10.11 -1.26 -21.55
C LEU A 127 -11.45 -1.35 -20.83
N VAL A 128 -12.25 -2.38 -21.11
CA VAL A 128 -13.56 -2.59 -20.47
C VAL A 128 -13.34 -2.99 -19.01
N ILE A 129 -12.40 -3.90 -18.74
CA ILE A 129 -12.06 -4.32 -17.38
C ILE A 129 -11.58 -3.11 -16.56
N THR A 130 -10.64 -2.33 -17.09
CA THR A 130 -10.10 -1.14 -16.42
C THR A 130 -11.19 -0.12 -16.13
N THR A 131 -12.07 0.15 -17.09
CA THR A 131 -13.18 1.11 -16.91
C THR A 131 -14.14 0.63 -15.81
N VAL A 132 -14.49 -0.65 -15.79
CA VAL A 132 -15.36 -1.23 -14.75
C VAL A 132 -14.69 -1.17 -13.37
N LEU A 133 -13.39 -1.44 -13.27
CA LEU A 133 -12.64 -1.33 -12.01
C LEU A 133 -12.60 0.11 -11.50
N ILE A 134 -12.31 1.09 -12.38
CA ILE A 134 -12.28 2.50 -11.99
C ILE A 134 -13.66 2.97 -11.52
N VAL A 135 -14.71 2.68 -12.30
CA VAL A 135 -16.08 3.07 -11.95
C VAL A 135 -16.53 2.42 -10.65
N SER A 136 -16.22 1.13 -10.44
CA SER A 136 -16.59 0.42 -9.21
C SER A 136 -15.85 0.97 -7.99
N LEU A 137 -14.54 1.23 -8.10
CA LEU A 137 -13.76 1.86 -7.02
C LEU A 137 -14.27 3.27 -6.71
N TYR A 138 -14.57 4.07 -7.73
CA TYR A 138 -15.08 5.42 -7.52
C TYR A 138 -16.47 5.41 -6.87
N ALA A 139 -17.36 4.52 -7.31
CA ALA A 139 -18.67 4.32 -6.70
C ALA A 139 -18.55 3.84 -5.23
N LEU A 140 -17.61 2.94 -4.96
CA LEU A 140 -17.35 2.43 -3.62
C LEU A 140 -16.82 3.52 -2.69
N LEU A 141 -15.90 4.38 -3.17
CA LEU A 141 -15.42 5.56 -2.43
C LEU A 141 -16.54 6.59 -2.22
N TRP A 142 -17.45 6.74 -3.18
CA TRP A 142 -18.58 7.68 -3.09
C TRP A 142 -19.64 7.23 -2.07
N ILE A 143 -19.92 5.92 -2.00
CA ILE A 143 -20.89 5.32 -1.06
C ILE A 143 -20.26 5.19 0.34
N GLY A 144 -18.98 4.86 0.41
CA GLY A 144 -18.23 4.54 1.62
C GLY A 144 -17.64 5.76 2.32
N LYS A 145 -18.48 6.55 3.00
CA LYS A 145 -17.99 7.29 4.20
C LYS A 145 -17.33 6.27 5.13
N TYR A 146 -15.99 6.25 5.20
CA TYR A 146 -15.01 5.56 6.06
C TYR A 146 -15.45 4.39 7.00
N GLN A 147 -16.64 4.43 7.61
CA GLN A 147 -17.17 3.45 8.55
C GLN A 147 -17.52 2.08 7.92
N VAL A 148 -17.90 2.01 6.64
CA VAL A 148 -18.18 0.72 5.97
C VAL A 148 -16.87 -0.05 5.69
N PHE A 149 -15.79 0.68 5.36
CA PHE A 149 -14.46 0.11 5.15
C PHE A 149 -13.86 -0.44 6.44
N GLU A 150 -13.97 0.29 7.55
CA GLU A 150 -13.52 -0.21 8.86
C GLU A 150 -14.30 -1.47 9.28
N LYS A 151 -15.59 -1.57 8.94
CA LYS A 151 -16.46 -2.68 9.34
C LYS A 151 -16.27 -3.96 8.52
N PHE A 152 -15.71 -3.88 7.31
CA PHE A 152 -15.36 -5.08 6.53
C PHE A 152 -14.02 -5.69 6.98
N LEU A 153 -13.21 -4.91 7.70
CA LEU A 153 -11.85 -5.26 8.13
C LEU A 153 -11.76 -5.73 9.59
N ILE A 154 -12.74 -5.36 10.45
CA ILE A 154 -12.86 -5.72 11.87
C ILE A 154 -13.87 -6.86 12.05
#